data_AF-A0A1S8L399-F1
#
_entry.id   AF-A0A1S8L399-F1
#
_cell.length_a   1.000
_cell.length_b   1.000
_cell.length_c   1.000
_cell.angle_alpha   90.00
_cell.angle_beta   90.00
_cell.angle_gamma   90.00
#
_symmetry.space_group_name_H-M   'P 1'
#
loop_
_entity.id
_entity.type
_entity.pdbx_description
1 polymer ?
#
loop_
_entity_poly.entity_id
_entity_poly.type
_entity_poly.pdbx_seq_one_letter_code
_entity_poly.pdbx_strand_id
1 'polypeptide(L)'
;MKVEKRYSTDQYNEKFYISFTIKDYFDGGIIDCENLVDKHTRYININNINDVKFLQDNNIDYIEETYNSTNETQIIPIGLFDFNGSPKHTYTQLLVYNCDGKDLYKSEQIIGNIEKALRIKYRALEFKNKCKANNVDTIPFDKF
;
A
#
# COMPACT_ATOMS: atom_id res chain seq x y z
N MET A 1 9.06 9.57 -6.15
CA MET A 1 7.80 9.40 -5.40
C MET A 1 7.69 10.34 -4.20
N LYS A 2 6.56 11.03 -4.04
CA LYS A 2 6.15 11.78 -2.85
C LYS A 2 4.83 11.20 -2.34
N VAL A 3 4.80 10.75 -1.09
CA VAL A 3 3.57 10.30 -0.42
C VAL A 3 3.04 11.45 0.42
N GLU A 4 1.82 11.90 0.15
CA GLU A 4 1.09 12.88 0.95
C GLU A 4 0.00 12.16 1.73
N LYS A 5 -0.01 12.35 3.05
CA LYS A 5 -1.02 11.81 3.95
C LYS A 5 -1.90 12.94 4.47
N ARG A 6 -3.22 12.82 4.37
CA ARG A 6 -4.16 13.77 4.97
C ARG A 6 -5.14 13.06 5.88
N TYR A 7 -5.31 13.61 7.07
CA TYR A 7 -6.29 13.17 8.06
C TYR A 7 -7.48 14.13 8.00
N SER A 8 -8.68 13.59 8.01
CA SER A 8 -9.91 14.36 8.16
C SER A 8 -10.90 13.63 9.05
N THR A 9 -11.82 14.38 9.65
CA THR A 9 -12.88 13.82 10.49
C THR A 9 -14.23 14.28 9.97
N ASP A 10 -15.23 13.42 10.06
CA ASP A 10 -16.63 13.83 9.96
C ASP A 10 -17.14 14.06 11.39
N GLN A 11 -17.39 15.32 11.72
CA GLN A 11 -17.82 15.76 13.05
C GLN A 11 -19.15 15.14 13.50
N TYR A 12 -19.97 14.66 12.56
CA TYR A 12 -21.29 14.12 12.87
C TYR A 12 -21.29 12.62 13.15
N ASN A 13 -20.27 11.88 12.71
CA ASN A 13 -20.28 10.41 12.70
C ASN A 13 -19.08 9.76 13.41
N GLU A 14 -18.22 10.53 14.08
CA GLU A 14 -16.97 10.05 14.69
C GLU A 14 -16.11 9.21 13.72
N LYS A 15 -16.22 9.51 12.41
CA LYS A 15 -15.46 8.82 11.37
C LYS A 15 -14.15 9.53 11.13
N PHE A 16 -13.08 8.76 11.14
CA PHE A 16 -11.73 9.22 10.84
C PHE A 16 -11.37 8.74 9.45
N TYR A 17 -10.97 9.67 8.59
CA TYR A 17 -10.58 9.39 7.22
C TYR A 17 -9.11 9.69 7.04
N ILE A 18 -8.42 8.80 6.33
CA ILE A 18 -7.05 9.02 5.91
C ILE A 18 -6.99 8.85 4.39
N SER A 19 -6.39 9.82 3.73
CA SER A 19 -6.05 9.71 2.31
C SER A 19 -4.53 9.62 2.16
N PHE A 20 -4.06 8.60 1.45
CA PHE A 20 -2.70 8.49 0.96
C PHE A 20 -2.70 8.87 -0.51
N THR A 21 -2.13 10.02 -0.84
CA THR A 21 -1.89 10.43 -2.22
C THR A 21 -0.44 10.14 -2.57
N ILE A 22 -0.23 9.24 -3.52
CA ILE A 22 1.09 8.90 -4.05
C ILE A 22 1.24 9.69 -5.34
N LYS A 23 2.11 10.70 -5.30
CA LYS A 23 2.51 11.47 -6.47
C LYS A 23 3.84 10.90 -6.95
N ASP A 24 3.88 10.37 -8.16
CA ASP A 24 5.14 10.01 -8.76
C ASP A 24 5.22 10.55 -10.19
N TYR A 25 6.44 10.85 -10.62
CA TYR A 25 6.76 11.15 -12.02
C TYR A 25 6.85 9.88 -12.87
N PHE A 26 6.48 8.74 -12.28
CA PHE A 26 6.43 7.42 -12.88
C PHE A 26 5.03 6.85 -12.70
N ASP A 27 4.50 6.35 -13.80
CA ASP A 27 3.10 5.96 -14.01
C ASP A 27 2.71 4.65 -13.29
N GLY A 28 2.76 4.65 -11.96
CA GLY A 28 2.23 3.58 -11.11
C GLY A 28 0.81 3.91 -10.64
N GLY A 29 -0.17 3.13 -11.10
CA GLY A 29 -1.56 3.23 -10.63
C GLY A 29 -1.74 2.64 -9.23
N ILE A 30 -2.93 2.83 -8.65
CA ILE A 30 -3.47 1.90 -7.66
C ILE A 30 -4.23 0.84 -8.45
N ILE A 31 -4.20 -0.42 -7.99
CA ILE A 31 -5.14 -1.42 -8.50
C ILE A 31 -6.53 -0.86 -8.25
N ASP A 32 -7.35 -0.76 -9.29
CA ASP A 32 -8.73 -0.34 -9.18
C ASP A 32 -9.39 -0.94 -7.93
N CYS A 33 -9.56 -0.10 -6.90
CA CYS A 33 -9.97 -0.55 -5.57
C CYS A 33 -11.47 -0.81 -5.53
N GLU A 34 -12.19 -0.74 -6.65
CA GLU A 34 -13.64 -0.95 -6.76
C GLU A 34 -14.14 -2.23 -6.07
N ASN A 35 -13.30 -3.27 -5.92
CA ASN A 35 -13.64 -4.49 -5.18
C ASN A 35 -13.32 -4.44 -3.67
N LEU A 36 -12.45 -3.52 -3.25
CA LEU A 36 -12.02 -3.32 -1.86
C LEU A 36 -12.87 -2.31 -1.10
N VAL A 37 -13.59 -1.46 -1.84
CA VAL A 37 -14.48 -0.47 -1.27
C VAL A 37 -15.79 -1.09 -0.83
N ASP A 38 -16.29 -0.63 0.31
CA ASP A 38 -17.65 -0.94 0.72
C ASP A 38 -18.63 -0.50 -0.37
N LYS A 39 -19.66 -1.31 -0.63
CA LYS A 39 -20.58 -1.25 -1.80
C LYS A 39 -21.21 0.11 -2.14
N HIS A 40 -21.00 1.15 -1.33
CA HIS A 40 -21.55 2.50 -1.50
C HIS A 40 -20.55 3.61 -1.15
N THR A 41 -19.24 3.32 -1.05
CA THR A 41 -18.23 4.30 -0.65
C THR A 41 -16.99 4.21 -1.54
N ARG A 42 -16.14 5.25 -1.51
CA ARG A 42 -14.80 5.24 -2.12
C ARG A 42 -13.68 4.92 -1.11
N TYR A 43 -14.04 4.57 0.12
CA TYR A 43 -13.12 4.29 1.22
C TYR A 43 -13.11 2.81 1.61
N ILE A 44 -11.95 2.33 2.00
CA ILE A 44 -11.75 0.99 2.57
C ILE A 44 -11.75 1.11 4.09
N ASN A 45 -12.48 0.24 4.79
CA ASN A 45 -12.39 0.17 6.24
C ASN A 45 -10.96 -0.26 6.63
N ILE A 46 -10.28 0.54 7.45
CA ILE A 46 -8.89 0.30 7.82
C ILE A 46 -8.69 -1.07 8.52
N ASN A 47 -9.71 -1.56 9.22
CA ASN A 47 -9.63 -2.86 9.89
C ASN A 47 -9.55 -4.03 8.89
N ASN A 48 -10.17 -3.89 7.71
CA ASN A 48 -10.11 -4.91 6.66
C ASN A 48 -8.68 -5.08 6.12
N ILE A 49 -7.88 -4.01 6.16
CA ILE A 49 -6.49 -4.01 5.65
C ILE A 49 -5.57 -4.89 6.52
N ASN A 50 -5.97 -5.18 7.76
CA ASN A 50 -5.24 -6.07 8.67
C ASN A 50 -5.88 -7.46 8.82
N ASP A 51 -6.92 -7.77 8.03
CA ASP A 51 -7.59 -9.07 8.03
C ASP A 51 -7.05 -9.94 6.90
N VAL A 52 -6.29 -10.97 7.25
CA VAL A 52 -5.68 -11.91 6.29
C VAL A 52 -6.71 -12.53 5.35
N LYS A 53 -7.90 -12.89 5.87
CA LYS A 53 -8.94 -13.50 5.05
C LYS A 53 -9.48 -12.49 4.03
N PHE A 54 -9.72 -11.24 4.47
CA PHE A 54 -10.13 -10.17 3.56
C PHE A 54 -9.08 -9.94 2.46
N LEU A 55 -7.80 -9.91 2.81
CA LEU A 55 -6.72 -9.73 1.83
C LEU A 55 -6.69 -10.89 0.81
N GLN A 56 -6.81 -12.13 1.27
CA GLN A 56 -6.85 -13.33 0.41
C GLN A 56 -8.06 -13.34 -0.52
N ASP A 57 -9.26 -13.10 0.03
CA ASP A 57 -10.52 -13.08 -0.72
C ASP A 57 -10.51 -12.03 -1.85
N ASN A 58 -9.69 -10.98 -1.69
CA ASN A 58 -9.53 -9.89 -2.66
C ASN A 58 -8.23 -9.95 -3.47
N ASN A 59 -7.47 -11.04 -3.40
CA ASN A 59 -6.18 -11.21 -4.09
C ASN A 59 -5.17 -10.08 -3.79
N ILE A 60 -5.14 -9.57 -2.55
CA ILE A 60 -4.15 -8.61 -2.09
C ILE A 60 -2.97 -9.37 -1.50
N ASP A 61 -1.81 -9.27 -2.16
CA ASP A 61 -0.56 -9.79 -1.61
C ASP A 61 -0.20 -9.13 -0.28
N TYR A 62 0.36 -9.91 0.64
CA TYR A 62 0.82 -9.41 1.92
C TYR A 62 2.08 -10.16 2.40
N ILE A 63 2.78 -9.53 3.34
CA ILE A 63 3.92 -10.12 4.06
C ILE A 63 3.52 -10.23 5.52
N GLU A 64 3.77 -11.37 6.13
CA GLU A 64 3.69 -11.56 7.59
C GLU A 64 5.07 -11.33 8.19
N GLU A 65 5.17 -10.43 9.17
CA GLU A 65 6.39 -10.23 9.95
C GLU A 65 6.12 -10.48 11.43
N THR A 66 6.83 -11.45 12.01
CA THR A 66 6.76 -11.77 13.43
C THR A 66 7.89 -11.10 14.19
N TYR A 67 7.55 -10.36 15.25
CA TYR A 67 8.52 -9.78 16.16
C TYR A 67 8.96 -10.81 17.18
N ASN A 68 10.22 -11.26 17.08
CA ASN A 68 10.80 -12.29 17.97
C ASN A 68 10.68 -11.96 19.48
N SER A 69 10.56 -10.68 19.85
CA SER A 69 10.44 -10.25 21.24
C SER A 69 9.04 -10.35 21.82
N THR A 70 7.99 -10.27 20.99
CA THR A 70 6.59 -10.22 21.45
C THR A 70 5.75 -11.37 20.90
N ASN A 71 6.27 -12.14 19.94
CA ASN A 71 5.52 -13.09 19.12
C ASN A 71 4.30 -12.48 18.41
N GLU A 72 4.25 -11.14 18.31
CA GLU A 72 3.22 -10.45 17.57
C GLU A 72 3.54 -10.53 16.09
N THR A 73 2.55 -10.94 15.30
CA THR A 73 2.64 -10.97 13.84
C THR A 73 1.91 -9.77 13.29
N GLN A 74 2.60 -9.01 12.44
CA GLN A 74 2.05 -7.88 11.72
C GLN A 74 1.86 -8.21 10.24
N ILE A 75 0.77 -7.68 9.67
CA ILE A 75 0.44 -7.84 8.26
C ILE A 75 0.86 -6.58 7.50
N ILE A 76 1.68 -6.76 6.47
CA ILE A 76 2.14 -5.70 5.58
C ILE A 76 1.48 -5.92 4.21
N PRO A 77 0.44 -5.14 3.86
CA PRO A 77 -0.42 -5.40 2.71
C PRO A 77 0.21 -4.82 1.42
N ILE A 78 1.26 -5.47 0.92
CA ILE A 78 2.03 -4.98 -0.24
C ILE A 78 1.19 -4.87 -1.52
N GLY A 79 0.17 -5.70 -1.70
CA GLY A 79 -0.71 -5.75 -2.87
C GLY A 79 -1.67 -4.58 -3.00
N LEU A 80 -1.79 -3.70 -2.00
CA LEU A 80 -2.62 -2.49 -2.09
C LEU A 80 -2.16 -1.51 -3.18
N PHE A 81 -0.93 -1.67 -3.66
CA PHE A 81 -0.29 -0.77 -4.62
C PHE A 81 0.30 -1.57 -5.77
N ASP A 82 0.01 -1.13 -6.99
CA ASP A 82 0.51 -1.79 -8.19
C ASP A 82 1.16 -0.80 -9.15
N PHE A 83 2.49 -0.85 -9.17
CA PHE A 83 3.32 0.00 -10.02
C PHE A 83 3.42 -0.56 -11.44
N ASN A 84 2.26 -0.87 -12.03
CA ASN A 84 2.12 -1.41 -13.38
C ASN A 84 1.98 -0.29 -14.41
N GLY A 85 3.00 0.56 -14.49
CA GLY A 85 3.42 1.38 -15.65
C GLY A 85 2.34 1.84 -16.65
N SER A 86 1.17 2.32 -16.21
CA SER A 86 0.09 2.73 -17.10
C SER A 86 0.04 4.26 -17.19
N PRO A 87 0.29 4.86 -18.38
CA PRO A 87 0.74 6.23 -18.53
C PRO A 87 -0.30 7.34 -18.33
N LYS A 88 -1.32 7.11 -17.50
CA LYS A 88 -2.54 7.93 -17.52
C LYS A 88 -2.81 8.74 -16.25
N HIS A 89 -2.07 8.53 -15.16
CA HIS A 89 -2.36 9.21 -13.90
C HIS A 89 -1.12 9.83 -13.26
N THR A 90 -1.15 11.15 -13.08
CA THR A 90 -0.10 11.94 -12.40
C THR A 90 -0.05 11.72 -10.89
N TYR A 91 -1.07 11.06 -10.33
CA TYR A 91 -1.13 10.67 -8.94
C TYR A 91 -2.15 9.55 -8.75
N THR A 92 -2.00 8.88 -7.62
CA THR A 92 -2.75 7.70 -7.23
C THR A 92 -3.21 7.88 -5.77
N GLN A 93 -4.45 7.52 -5.43
CA GLN A 93 -5.03 7.75 -4.09
C GLN A 93 -5.62 6.50 -3.44
N LEU A 94 -5.16 6.18 -2.23
CA LEU A 94 -5.77 5.19 -1.33
C LEU A 94 -6.56 5.93 -0.26
N LEU A 95 -7.84 5.62 -0.16
CA LEU A 95 -8.77 6.24 0.79
C LEU A 95 -9.19 5.20 1.82
N VAL A 96 -8.88 5.44 3.09
CA VAL A 96 -9.23 4.55 4.19
C VAL A 96 -10.02 5.28 5.26
N TYR A 97 -10.88 4.56 5.96
CA TYR A 97 -11.65 5.11 7.06
C TYR A 97 -11.68 4.17 8.27
N ASN A 98 -11.88 4.74 9.45
CA ASN A 98 -12.18 4.03 10.68
C ASN A 98 -13.53 4.55 11.22
N CYS A 99 -14.44 3.62 11.53
CA CYS A 99 -15.64 3.91 12.29
C CYS A 99 -15.37 3.72 13.79
N ASP A 100 -15.94 4.61 14.59
CA ASP A 100 -16.13 4.50 16.04
C ASP A 100 -15.03 5.08 16.92
N GLY A 101 -13.92 5.58 16.37
CA GLY A 101 -12.85 6.25 17.13
C GLY A 101 -12.20 5.41 18.25
N LYS A 102 -12.61 4.15 18.37
CA LYS A 102 -12.07 3.16 19.30
C LYS A 102 -10.82 2.56 18.66
N ASP A 103 -9.83 2.25 19.50
CA ASP A 103 -8.58 1.63 19.07
C ASP A 103 -7.82 2.39 17.95
N LEU A 104 -7.79 3.74 18.02
CA LEU A 104 -7.01 4.56 17.08
C LEU A 104 -5.53 4.14 17.01
N TYR A 105 -4.97 3.58 18.09
CA TYR A 105 -3.61 3.04 18.09
C TYR A 105 -3.45 1.86 17.12
N LYS A 106 -4.46 0.99 16.97
CA LYS A 106 -4.45 -0.10 15.97
C LYS A 106 -4.49 0.49 14.56
N SER A 107 -5.33 1.50 14.36
CA SER A 107 -5.40 2.22 13.08
C SER A 107 -4.05 2.85 12.73
N GLU A 108 -3.35 3.42 13.71
CA GLU A 108 -2.01 3.97 13.53
C GLU A 108 -0.97 2.90 13.16
N GLN A 109 -1.03 1.72 13.79
CA GLN A 109 -0.20 0.58 13.41
C GLN A 109 -0.45 0.15 11.95
N ILE A 110 -1.72 0.05 11.55
CA ILE A 110 -2.10 -0.33 10.18
C ILE A 110 -1.62 0.72 9.18
N ILE A 111 -1.74 2.02 9.51
CA ILE A 111 -1.16 3.13 8.72
C ILE A 111 0.36 2.92 8.54
N GLY A 112 1.08 2.58 9.62
CA GLY A 112 2.50 2.27 9.55
C GLY A 112 2.82 1.11 8.61
N ASN A 113 1.99 0.06 8.61
CA ASN A 113 2.14 -1.08 7.72
C ASN A 113 1.84 -0.73 6.25
N ILE A 114 0.87 0.15 5.99
CA ILE A 114 0.60 0.70 4.65
C ILE A 114 1.81 1.50 4.15
N GLU A 115 2.40 2.36 4.98
CA GLU A 115 3.60 3.12 4.63
C GLU A 115 4.81 2.20 4.36
N LYS A 116 4.94 1.13 5.13
CA LYS A 116 5.97 0.11 4.93
C LYS A 116 5.76 -0.64 3.61
N ALA A 117 4.54 -1.04 3.30
CA ALA A 117 4.16 -1.66 2.03
C ALA A 117 4.56 -0.78 0.83
N LEU A 118 4.26 0.52 0.89
CA LEU A 118 4.68 1.50 -0.12
C LEU A 118 6.19 1.54 -0.32
N ARG A 119 6.96 1.58 0.77
CA ARG A 119 8.43 1.58 0.71
C ARG A 119 8.98 0.31 0.07
N ILE A 120 8.42 -0.86 0.40
CA ILE A 120 8.83 -2.15 -0.18
C ILE A 120 8.60 -2.15 -1.69
N LYS A 121 7.38 -1.82 -2.12
CA LYS A 121 7.04 -1.79 -3.55
C LYS A 121 7.90 -0.79 -4.33
N TYR A 122 8.16 0.39 -3.75
CA TYR A 122 9.02 1.38 -4.37
C TYR A 122 10.46 0.90 -4.52
N ARG A 123 11.06 0.27 -3.49
CA ARG A 123 12.40 -0.32 -3.59
C ARG A 123 12.48 -1.43 -4.64
N ALA A 124 11.43 -2.25 -4.76
CA ALA A 124 11.36 -3.28 -5.81
C ALA A 124 11.35 -2.66 -7.21
N LEU A 125 10.67 -1.52 -7.39
CA LEU A 125 10.69 -0.76 -8.64
C LEU A 125 12.08 -0.15 -8.93
N GLU A 126 12.72 0.46 -7.93
CA GLU A 126 14.10 0.95 -8.08
C GLU A 126 15.07 -0.16 -8.48
N PHE A 127 14.93 -1.33 -7.87
CA PHE A 127 15.72 -2.51 -8.21
C PHE A 127 15.48 -2.95 -9.67
N LYS A 128 14.22 -3.08 -10.09
CA LYS A 128 13.85 -3.37 -11.49
C LYS A 128 14.46 -2.38 -12.47
N ASN A 129 14.43 -1.08 -12.15
CA ASN A 129 14.98 -0.04 -13.02
C ASN A 129 16.52 -0.09 -13.09
N LYS A 130 17.20 -0.40 -11.98
CA LYS A 130 18.66 -0.65 -11.97
C LYS A 130 19.03 -1.84 -12.87
N CYS A 131 18.28 -2.94 -12.81
CA CYS A 131 18.51 -4.09 -13.69
C CYS A 131 18.33 -3.73 -15.18
N LYS A 132 17.36 -2.87 -15.52
CA LYS A 132 17.17 -2.40 -16.90
C LYS A 132 18.30 -1.48 -17.37
N ALA A 133 18.78 -0.59 -16.50
CA ALA A 133 19.88 0.32 -16.80
C ALA A 133 21.21 -0.43 -17.02
N ASN A 134 21.41 -1.56 -16.34
CA ASN A 134 22.59 -2.41 -16.46
C ASN A 134 22.57 -3.39 -17.65
N ASN A 135 21.56 -3.33 -18.52
CA ASN A 135 21.57 -4.06 -19.80
C ASN A 135 22.38 -3.36 -20.91
N VAL A 136 23.25 -2.41 -20.56
CA VAL A 136 24.30 -1.87 -21.43
C VAL A 136 25.65 -2.32 -20.86
N ASP A 137 26.02 -3.55 -21.25
CA ASP A 137 27.33 -4.21 -21.22
C ASP A 137 27.20 -5.65 -20.71
N THR A 138 26.72 -6.53 -21.59
CA THR A 138 26.86 -7.98 -21.43
C THR A 138 28.35 -8.34 -21.43
N ILE A 139 28.90 -8.71 -20.27
CA ILE A 139 30.13 -9.51 -20.21
C ILE A 139 29.72 -10.95 -20.59
N PRO A 140 30.29 -11.56 -21.65
CA PRO A 140 29.97 -12.93 -22.02
C PRO A 140 30.23 -13.88 -20.86
N PHE A 141 29.30 -14.81 -20.64
CA PHE A 141 29.35 -15.84 -19.60
C PHE A 141 30.52 -16.83 -19.79
N ASP A 142 31.20 -16.77 -20.94
CA ASP A 142 32.32 -17.64 -21.34
C ASP A 142 33.64 -17.33 -20.60
N LYS A 143 33.59 -16.54 -19.52
CA LYS A 143 34.75 -16.15 -18.69
C LYS A 143 34.66 -16.61 -17.24
N PHE A 144 33.81 -17.59 -16.93
CA PHE A 144 33.85 -18.34 -15.67
C PHE A 144 34.24 -19.80 -15.92
#